data_AF-A0A1X6WQ73-F1
#
_entry.id   AF-A0A1X6WQ73-F1
#
_cell.length_a   1.000
_cell.length_b   1.000
_cell.length_c   1.000
_cell.angle_alpha   90.00
_cell.angle_beta   90.00
_cell.angle_gamma   90.00
#
_symmetry.space_group_name_H-M   'P 1'
#
loop_
_entity.id
_entity.type
_entity.pdbx_description
1 polymer ?
#
loop_
_entity_poly.entity_id
_entity_poly.type
_entity_poly.pdbx_seq_one_letter_code
_entity_poly.pdbx_strand_id
1 'polypeptide(L)'
;MESSLNQFTPLLAFTFIGLFTTTFLLLMAFIMDKTNGLFLARSLKDFKKDQKKTEFEKERQVGKKLSAWIFKFIPPFFIVFLVMFLVLLLF
;
A
#
# COMPACT_ATOMS: atom_id res chain seq x y z
N MET A 1 5.50 27.54 26.15
CA MET A 1 4.34 26.93 25.47
C MET A 1 4.66 26.50 24.03
N GLU A 2 5.72 27.02 23.39
CA GLU A 2 6.19 26.55 22.07
C GLU A 2 6.93 25.20 22.09
N SER A 3 7.55 24.79 23.21
CA SER A 3 8.38 23.58 23.22
C SER A 3 7.59 22.27 23.14
N SER A 4 6.31 22.25 23.52
CA SER A 4 5.45 21.07 23.40
C SER A 4 5.00 20.84 21.96
N LEU A 5 4.68 21.90 21.21
CA LEU A 5 4.28 21.83 19.80
C LEU A 5 5.39 21.27 18.89
N ASN A 6 6.66 21.54 19.18
CA ASN A 6 7.81 21.05 18.40
C ASN A 6 8.14 19.55 18.62
N GLN A 7 7.64 18.92 19.69
CA GLN A 7 7.84 17.49 19.92
C GLN A 7 6.81 16.62 19.19
N PHE A 8 5.58 17.11 18.98
CA PHE A 8 4.53 16.36 18.29
C PHE A 8 4.67 16.41 16.76
N THR A 9 5.26 17.46 16.20
CA THR A 9 5.50 17.59 14.74
C THR A 9 6.25 16.40 14.11
N PRO A 10 7.39 15.92 14.65
CA PRO A 10 8.08 14.77 14.06
C PRO A 10 7.29 13.47 14.19
N LEU A 11 6.61 13.25 15.32
CA LEU A 11 5.79 12.06 15.54
C LEU A 11 4.54 12.02 14.66
N LEU A 12 3.89 13.18 14.46
CA LEU A 12 2.78 13.36 13.55
C LEU A 12 3.23 13.11 12.10
N ALA A 13 4.36 13.68 11.69
CA ALA A 13 4.93 13.46 10.35
C ALA A 13 5.25 11.98 10.11
N PHE A 14 5.90 11.31 11.07
CA PHE A 14 6.18 9.88 10.99
C PHE A 14 4.91 9.04 10.85
N THR A 15 3.90 9.35 11.66
CA THR A 15 2.61 8.64 11.64
C THR A 15 1.90 8.85 10.31
N PHE A 16 1.91 10.07 9.78
CA PHE A 16 1.29 10.41 8.51
C PHE A 16 2.00 9.73 7.33
N ILE A 17 3.33 9.72 7.32
CA ILE A 17 4.12 9.00 6.32
C ILE A 17 3.80 7.50 6.38
N GLY A 18 3.78 6.91 7.58
CA GLY A 18 3.44 5.51 7.78
C GLY A 18 2.05 5.15 7.27
N LEU A 19 1.03 5.96 7.60
CA LEU A 19 -0.33 5.81 7.06
C LEU A 19 -0.37 5.93 5.55
N PHE A 20 0.25 6.96 4.99
CA PHE A 20 0.27 7.19 3.55
C PHE A 20 0.93 6.03 2.82
N THR A 21 2.11 5.60 3.25
CA THR A 21 2.86 4.51 2.63
C THR A 21 2.10 3.18 2.73
N THR A 22 1.57 2.83 3.90
CA THR A 22 0.83 1.57 4.06
C THR A 22 -0.48 1.57 3.27
N THR A 23 -1.22 2.68 3.25
CA THR A 23 -2.42 2.84 2.41
C THR A 23 -2.08 2.74 0.93
N PHE A 24 -1.02 3.40 0.47
CA PHE A 24 -0.57 3.36 -0.91
C PHE A 24 -0.20 1.94 -1.34
N LEU A 25 0.54 1.21 -0.51
CA LEU A 25 0.90 -0.19 -0.78
C LEU A 25 -0.35 -1.09 -0.85
N LEU A 26 -1.30 -0.94 0.06
CA LEU A 26 -2.55 -1.70 0.04
C LEU A 26 -3.38 -1.40 -1.20
N LEU A 27 -3.47 -0.13 -1.60
CA LEU A 27 -4.16 0.28 -2.82
C LEU A 27 -3.47 -0.33 -4.05
N MET A 28 -2.14 -0.29 -4.09
CA MET A 28 -1.36 -0.89 -5.17
C MET A 28 -1.58 -2.40 -5.24
N ALA A 29 -1.58 -3.10 -4.11
CA ALA A 29 -1.88 -4.54 -4.03
C ALA A 29 -3.30 -4.87 -4.51
N PHE A 30 -4.27 -4.03 -4.15
CA PHE A 30 -5.65 -4.16 -4.62
C PHE A 30 -5.75 -4.01 -6.14
N ILE A 31 -5.07 -3.00 -6.71
CA ILE A 31 -5.04 -2.81 -8.16
C ILE A 31 -4.30 -3.99 -8.84
N MET A 32 -3.19 -4.46 -8.26
CA MET A 32 -2.47 -5.65 -8.75
C MET A 32 -3.35 -6.90 -8.74
N ASP A 33 -4.17 -7.11 -7.72
CA ASP A 33 -5.10 -8.25 -7.65
C ASP A 33 -6.21 -8.15 -8.70
N LYS A 34 -6.83 -6.96 -8.84
CA LYS A 34 -7.82 -6.69 -9.90
C LYS A 34 -7.23 -6.85 -11.29
N THR A 35 -5.95 -6.58 -11.43
CA THR A 35 -5.20 -6.77 -12.67
C THR A 35 -4.48 -8.11 -12.73
N ASN A 36 -4.90 -9.15 -11.99
CA ASN A 36 -4.35 -10.50 -12.11
C ASN A 36 -2.80 -10.56 -12.03
N GLY A 37 -2.17 -9.55 -11.42
CA GLY A 37 -0.73 -9.36 -11.32
C GLY A 37 -0.02 -8.57 -12.44
N LEU A 38 -0.69 -8.07 -13.50
CA LEU A 38 0.01 -7.34 -14.59
C LEU A 38 0.08 -5.82 -14.43
N PHE A 39 -0.46 -5.22 -13.36
CA PHE A 39 -0.45 -3.75 -13.20
C PHE A 39 0.95 -3.14 -13.35
N LEU A 40 1.99 -3.83 -12.88
CA LEU A 40 3.37 -3.37 -12.94
C LEU A 40 4.02 -3.48 -14.32
N ALA A 41 3.50 -4.36 -15.18
CA ALA A 41 4.10 -4.66 -16.48
C ALA A 41 3.37 -3.95 -17.64
N ARG A 42 2.11 -3.54 -17.45
CA ARG A 42 1.27 -3.06 -18.56
C ARG A 42 0.40 -1.86 -18.17
N SER A 43 0.17 -1.01 -19.17
CA SER A 43 -0.85 0.04 -19.12
C SER A 43 -2.25 -0.55 -18.97
N LEU A 44 -3.11 0.11 -18.18
CA LEU A 44 -4.48 -0.32 -17.89
C LEU A 44 -5.34 -0.56 -19.15
N LYS A 45 -4.98 0.06 -20.29
CA LYS A 45 -5.73 -0.05 -21.57
C LYS A 45 -5.56 -1.40 -22.27
N ASP A 46 -4.37 -2.01 -22.19
CA ASP A 46 -4.06 -3.28 -22.88
C ASP A 46 -4.27 -4.51 -21.99
N PHE A 47 -4.50 -4.25 -20.70
CA PHE A 47 -4.64 -5.24 -19.65
C PHE A 47 -5.66 -6.36 -19.96
N LYS A 48 -6.84 -6.00 -20.49
CA LYS A 48 -7.90 -6.99 -20.82
C LYS A 48 -7.51 -7.91 -21.99
N LYS A 49 -6.67 -7.44 -22.91
CA LYS A 49 -6.23 -8.23 -24.08
C LYS A 49 -5.07 -9.17 -23.72
N ASP A 50 -4.20 -8.73 -22.81
CA ASP A 50 -2.98 -9.45 -22.45
C ASP A 50 -3.15 -10.41 -21.27
N GLN A 51 -4.26 -10.30 -20.52
CA GLN A 51 -4.58 -11.17 -19.38
C GLN A 51 -4.53 -12.68 -19.67
N LYS A 52 -4.86 -13.08 -20.90
CA LYS A 52 -4.98 -14.49 -21.31
C LYS A 52 -3.75 -15.00 -22.07
N LYS A 53 -2.77 -14.14 -22.34
CA LYS A 53 -1.60 -14.55 -23.11
C LYS A 53 -0.58 -15.22 -22.20
N THR A 54 -0.16 -16.42 -22.61
CA THR A 54 0.79 -17.28 -21.88
C THR A 54 2.18 -16.66 -21.75
N GLU A 55 2.56 -15.74 -22.63
CA GLU A 55 3.81 -14.97 -22.58
C GLU A 55 3.98 -14.19 -21.26
N PHE A 56 2.89 -13.75 -20.63
CA PHE A 56 2.94 -12.94 -19.40
C PHE A 56 2.62 -13.72 -18.11
N GLU A 57 2.71 -15.06 -18.16
CA GLU A 57 2.39 -15.89 -16.98
C GLU A 57 3.37 -15.63 -15.82
N LYS A 58 4.67 -15.44 -16.11
CA LYS A 58 5.68 -15.16 -15.08
C LYS A 58 5.43 -13.81 -14.39
N GLU A 59 5.13 -12.76 -15.15
CA GLU A 59 4.82 -11.43 -14.62
C GLU A 59 3.56 -11.45 -13.75
N ARG A 60 2.51 -12.16 -14.21
CA ARG A 60 1.29 -12.38 -13.41
C ARG A 60 1.59 -13.06 -12.09
N GLN A 61 2.40 -14.11 -12.09
CA GLN A 61 2.77 -14.82 -10.87
C GLN A 61 3.53 -13.93 -9.89
N VAL A 62 4.44 -13.08 -10.38
CA VAL A 62 5.19 -12.13 -9.54
C VAL A 62 4.23 -11.10 -8.95
N GLY A 63 3.38 -10.47 -9.75
CA GLY A 63 2.42 -9.47 -9.26
C GLY A 63 1.42 -10.05 -8.27
N LYS A 64 0.95 -11.28 -8.48
CA LYS A 64 0.10 -12.00 -7.52
C LYS A 64 0.81 -12.30 -6.21
N LYS A 65 2.05 -12.80 -6.28
CA LYS A 65 2.86 -13.06 -5.08
C LYS A 65 3.12 -11.77 -4.29
N LEU A 66 3.42 -10.68 -4.99
CA LEU A 66 3.63 -9.37 -4.36
C LEU A 66 2.34 -8.85 -3.71
N SER A 67 1.21 -8.91 -4.41
CA SER A 67 -0.09 -8.50 -3.86
C SER A 67 -0.46 -9.33 -2.63
N ALA A 68 -0.33 -10.66 -2.70
CA ALA A 68 -0.58 -11.56 -1.58
C ALA A 68 0.36 -11.28 -0.39
N TRP A 69 1.63 -10.99 -0.64
CA TRP A 69 2.58 -10.60 0.39
C TRP A 69 2.18 -9.28 1.05
N ILE A 70 1.84 -8.26 0.25
CA ILE A 70 1.37 -6.97 0.75
C ILE A 70 0.13 -7.15 1.62
N PHE A 71 -0.89 -7.88 1.15
CA PHE A 71 -2.10 -8.13 1.94
C PHE A 71 -1.88 -8.97 3.19
N LYS A 72 -0.82 -9.79 3.23
CA LYS A 72 -0.48 -10.57 4.43
C LYS A 72 0.22 -9.72 5.48
N PHE A 73 1.15 -8.86 5.07
CA PHE A 73 2.08 -8.20 6.00
C PHE A 73 1.77 -6.73 6.25
N ILE A 74 1.23 -5.99 5.29
CA ILE A 74 1.00 -4.54 5.40
C ILE A 74 -0.23 -4.16 6.25
N PRO A 75 -1.37 -4.90 6.25
CA PRO A 75 -2.52 -4.49 7.07
C PRO A 75 -2.24 -4.37 8.58
N PRO A 76 -1.46 -5.25 9.22
CA PRO A 76 -1.03 -5.05 10.61
C PRO A 76 -0.34 -3.70 10.84
N PHE A 77 0.60 -3.30 9.96
CA PHE A 77 1.27 -2.00 10.07
C PHE A 77 0.30 -0.84 9.85
N PHE A 78 -0.62 -0.96 8.88
CA PHE A 78 -1.65 0.04 8.67
C PHE A 78 -2.50 0.25 9.93
N ILE A 79 -2.91 -0.83 10.61
CA ILE A 79 -3.66 -0.75 11.87
C ILE A 79 -2.83 -0.06 12.96
N VAL A 80 -1.54 -0.38 13.10
CA VAL A 80 -0.67 0.27 14.09
C VAL A 80 -0.60 1.78 13.85
N PHE A 81 -0.34 2.21 12.61
CA PHE A 81 -0.29 3.63 12.27
C PHE A 81 -1.65 4.33 12.42
N LEU A 82 -2.75 3.64 12.13
CA LEU A 82 -4.10 4.15 12.35
C LEU A 82 -4.39 4.39 13.83
N VAL A 83 -4.04 3.44 14.69
CA VAL A 83 -4.19 3.59 16.15
C VAL A 83 -3.31 4.74 16.67
N MET A 84 -2.06 4.82 16.24
CA MET A 84 -1.17 5.93 16.61
C MET A 84 -1.75 7.28 16.19
N PHE A 85 -2.30 7.38 14.98
CA PHE A 85 -2.93 8.60 14.49
C PHE A 85 -4.16 9.00 15.32
N LEU A 86 -5.03 8.03 15.66
CA LEU A 86 -6.20 8.28 16.49
C LEU A 86 -5.82 8.73 17.90
N VAL A 87 -4.80 8.13 18.51
CA VAL A 87 -4.28 8.57 19.80
C VAL A 87 -3.75 10.00 19.70
N LEU A 88 -2.91 10.30 18.70
CA LEU A 88 -2.39 11.67 18.48
C LEU A 88 -3.48 12.70 18.19
N LEU A 89 -4.64 12.29 17.68
CA LEU A 89 -5.75 13.20 17.40
C LEU A 89 -6.62 13.45 18.64
N LEU A 90 -6.62 12.53 19.60
CA LEU A 90 -7.42 12.61 20.83
C LEU A 90 -6.70 13.30 22.00
N PHE A 91 -5.37 13.45 21.93
CA PHE A 91 -4.52 14.05 22.97
C PHE A 91 -3.83 15.32 22.45
#